data_AF-A0A3D5UM81-F1
#
_entry.id   AF-A0A3D5UM81-F1
#
_cell.length_a   1.000
_cell.length_b   1.000
_cell.length_c   1.000
_cell.angle_alpha   90.00
_cell.angle_beta   90.00
_cell.angle_gamma   90.00
#
_symmetry.space_group_name_H-M   'P 1'
#
loop_
_entity.id
_entity.type
_entity.pdbx_description
1 polymer ?
#
loop_
_entity_poly.entity_id
_entity_poly.type
_entity_poly.pdbx_seq_one_letter_code
_entity_poly.pdbx_strand_id
1 'polypeptide(L)'
;MMLMIFTAQDKQEAMKKAADHFGCEKERLKVRVVEQPKKKLLGLKNVEGRYEIEMEEEKPKRDPKNDGRVKVENGEIIVKDPVEDGLPSSVFIKKGNMELFVNGEPVKSTMNFREEDEITVTFNDEKPKIHSHIVFSDDKVRAELHIESTKGKRFYLEDSEAQNRIVLEPVEEEIFPKKVTYDEVVELLKQAGIPEKFHDSQAIQQAIESGESTQILVAKGMDPVESQETKIKYCDEIFVKEITRGMEPVVSKGSKLAEKTASAQPGTPGVTVQGEEIPVREVEDIPLEAGDGAVLKGNAVYAEIDGRPILDKGVVKVIPLLTVVG
;
A
#
# COMPACT_ATOMS: atom_id res chain seq x y z
N MET A 1 14.79 -26.59 -57.87
CA MET A 1 15.75 -27.70 -57.71
C MET A 1 15.65 -28.61 -58.92
N MET A 2 16.75 -28.88 -59.63
CA MET A 2 16.76 -29.73 -60.84
C MET A 2 17.63 -30.97 -60.62
N LEU A 3 17.07 -32.15 -60.91
CA LEU A 3 17.72 -33.45 -60.81
C LEU A 3 17.69 -34.13 -62.18
N MET A 4 18.83 -34.62 -62.67
CA MET A 4 18.91 -35.30 -63.96
C MET A 4 19.97 -36.39 -63.97
N ILE A 5 19.77 -37.43 -64.80
CA ILE A 5 20.75 -38.51 -64.98
C ILE A 5 21.58 -38.25 -66.24
N PHE A 6 22.90 -38.29 -66.08
CA PHE A 6 23.88 -38.17 -67.17
C PHE A 6 24.61 -39.50 -67.39
N THR A 7 24.98 -39.79 -68.64
CA THR A 7 25.87 -40.91 -68.97
C THR A 7 27.26 -40.40 -69.31
N ALA A 8 28.29 -41.06 -68.76
CA ALA A 8 29.69 -40.68 -68.95
C ALA A 8 30.65 -41.82 -68.63
N GLN A 9 31.91 -41.70 -69.07
CA GLN A 9 32.96 -42.69 -68.78
C GLN A 9 33.51 -42.56 -67.35
N ASP A 10 33.33 -41.42 -66.70
CA ASP A 10 33.66 -41.22 -65.30
C ASP A 10 32.85 -40.07 -64.66
N LYS A 11 33.03 -39.89 -63.35
CA LYS A 11 32.34 -38.86 -62.55
C LYS A 11 32.72 -37.44 -62.99
N GLN A 12 33.96 -37.20 -63.44
CA GLN A 12 34.41 -35.86 -63.84
C GLN A 12 33.77 -35.44 -65.15
N GLU A 13 33.67 -36.36 -66.11
CA GLU A 13 33.00 -36.15 -67.38
C GLU A 13 31.49 -35.94 -67.16
N ALA A 14 30.85 -36.72 -66.27
CA ALA A 14 29.44 -36.52 -65.92
C ALA A 14 29.18 -35.13 -65.32
N MET A 15 30.03 -34.70 -64.37
CA MET A 15 29.93 -33.36 -63.78
C MET A 15 30.17 -32.25 -64.80
N LYS A 16 31.06 -32.45 -65.78
CA LYS A 16 31.26 -31.47 -66.87
C LYS A 16 30.02 -31.37 -67.76
N LYS A 17 29.47 -32.50 -68.22
CA LYS A 17 28.24 -32.54 -69.03
C LYS A 17 27.07 -31.88 -68.29
N ALA A 18 26.97 -32.11 -66.98
CA ALA A 18 25.94 -31.48 -66.16
C ALA A 18 26.17 -29.97 -65.97
N ALA A 19 27.40 -29.52 -65.73
CA ALA A 19 27.74 -28.09 -65.64
C ALA A 19 27.39 -27.35 -66.94
N ASP A 20 27.75 -27.94 -68.09
CA ASP A 20 27.42 -27.40 -69.42
C ASP A 20 25.89 -27.39 -69.66
N HIS A 21 25.18 -28.44 -69.23
CA HIS A 21 23.73 -28.55 -69.39
C HIS A 21 22.96 -27.57 -68.51
N PHE A 22 23.36 -27.42 -67.25
CA PHE A 22 22.71 -26.54 -66.27
C PHE A 22 23.22 -25.09 -66.34
N GLY A 23 24.31 -24.83 -67.08
CA GLY A 23 24.92 -23.50 -67.19
C GLY A 23 25.47 -23.00 -65.84
N CYS A 24 26.05 -23.89 -65.04
CA CYS A 24 26.53 -23.56 -63.69
C CYS A 24 27.95 -24.09 -63.43
N GLU A 25 28.60 -23.54 -62.41
CA GLU A 25 29.89 -24.04 -61.92
C GLU A 25 29.76 -25.42 -61.28
N LYS A 26 30.82 -26.24 -61.35
CA LYS A 26 30.82 -27.64 -60.89
C LYS A 26 30.57 -27.79 -59.39
N GLU A 27 30.92 -26.77 -58.61
CA GLU A 27 30.76 -26.68 -57.17
C GLU A 27 29.29 -26.67 -56.75
N ARG A 28 28.38 -26.29 -57.67
CA ARG A 28 26.92 -26.28 -57.45
C ARG A 28 26.25 -27.62 -57.75
N LEU A 29 27.03 -28.62 -58.14
CA LEU A 29 26.54 -29.93 -58.56
C LEU A 29 26.87 -31.01 -57.53
N LYS A 30 25.85 -31.71 -57.07
CA LYS A 30 25.98 -32.91 -56.25
C LYS A 30 25.76 -34.13 -57.13
N VAL A 31 26.77 -35.01 -57.20
CA VAL A 31 26.74 -36.20 -58.04
C VAL A 31 26.70 -37.48 -57.23
N ARG A 32 25.74 -38.34 -57.56
CA ARG A 32 25.60 -39.70 -57.07
C ARG A 32 25.81 -40.69 -58.21
N VAL A 33 26.66 -41.68 -57.98
CA VAL A 33 26.88 -42.76 -58.98
C VAL A 33 25.72 -43.75 -58.88
N VAL A 34 24.98 -43.91 -59.98
CA VAL A 34 23.87 -44.86 -60.08
C VAL A 34 24.37 -46.18 -60.66
N GLU A 35 25.22 -46.13 -61.69
CA GLU A 35 25.86 -47.32 -62.27
C GLU A 35 27.30 -47.00 -62.70
N GLN A 36 28.26 -47.87 -62.35
CA GLN A 36 29.64 -47.71 -62.79
C GLN A 36 29.84 -48.15 -64.25
N PRO A 37 30.73 -47.48 -65.02
CA PRO A 37 31.07 -47.89 -66.38
C PRO A 37 31.65 -49.30 -66.41
N LYS A 38 31.33 -50.08 -67.45
CA LYS A 38 31.76 -51.48 -67.60
C LYS A 38 32.39 -51.71 -68.97
N LYS A 39 33.42 -52.56 -69.02
CA LYS A 39 34.01 -53.07 -70.26
C LYS A 39 33.41 -54.44 -70.59
N LYS A 40 32.92 -54.65 -71.82
CA LYS A 40 32.44 -55.98 -72.28
C LYS A 40 33.53 -56.74 -73.07
N LEU A 41 33.31 -58.06 -73.22
CA LEU A 41 34.22 -59.11 -73.74
C LEU A 41 35.29 -58.61 -74.74
N LEU A 42 36.55 -58.97 -74.46
CA LEU A 42 37.78 -58.61 -75.21
C LEU A 42 38.07 -57.10 -75.35
N GLY A 43 37.49 -56.25 -74.49
CA GLY A 43 37.92 -54.85 -74.37
C GLY A 43 37.55 -53.93 -75.55
N LEU A 44 36.73 -54.43 -76.48
CA LEU A 44 36.41 -53.75 -77.74
C LEU A 44 35.21 -52.78 -77.66
N LYS A 45 34.49 -52.70 -76.53
CA LYS A 45 33.39 -51.75 -76.34
C LYS A 45 33.20 -51.34 -74.87
N ASN A 46 33.28 -50.03 -74.60
CA ASN A 46 33.04 -49.45 -73.27
C ASN A 46 31.56 -49.04 -73.14
N VAL A 47 30.94 -49.38 -72.01
CA VAL A 47 29.60 -48.92 -71.63
C VAL A 47 29.77 -47.81 -70.60
N GLU A 48 29.18 -46.64 -70.87
CA GLU A 48 29.15 -45.50 -69.94
C GLU A 48 28.45 -45.84 -68.63
N GLY A 49 28.92 -45.24 -67.54
CA GLY A 49 28.22 -45.22 -66.26
C GLY A 49 27.04 -44.25 -66.27
N ARG A 50 26.17 -44.35 -65.26
CA ARG A 50 25.03 -43.46 -65.05
C ARG A 50 25.21 -42.69 -63.75
N TYR A 51 25.06 -41.38 -63.81
CA TYR A 51 25.30 -40.45 -62.72
C TYR A 51 24.06 -39.59 -62.53
N GLU A 52 23.48 -39.64 -61.34
CA GLU A 52 22.40 -38.75 -60.93
C GLU A 52 23.05 -37.46 -60.40
N ILE A 53 22.71 -36.33 -61.02
CA ILE A 53 23.30 -35.03 -60.68
C ILE A 53 22.18 -34.07 -60.31
N GLU A 54 22.32 -33.50 -59.11
CA GLU A 54 21.44 -32.49 -58.55
C GLU A 54 22.15 -31.12 -58.61
N MET A 55 21.44 -30.11 -59.14
CA MET A 55 21.89 -28.72 -59.11
C MET A 55 21.24 -28.00 -57.94
N GLU A 56 22.07 -27.39 -57.08
CA GLU A 56 21.61 -26.44 -56.08
C GLU A 56 21.30 -25.09 -56.74
N GLU A 57 20.08 -24.59 -56.49
CA GLU A 57 19.69 -23.23 -56.87
C GLU A 57 20.39 -22.22 -55.95
N GLU A 58 20.98 -21.18 -56.53
CA GLU A 58 21.41 -20.02 -55.76
C GLU A 58 20.18 -19.33 -55.18
N LYS A 59 20.06 -19.32 -53.85
CA LYS A 59 19.10 -18.44 -53.19
C LYS A 59 19.61 -17.00 -53.34
N PRO A 60 18.77 -16.05 -53.79
CA PRO A 60 19.19 -14.65 -53.87
C PRO A 60 19.72 -14.19 -52.51
N LYS A 61 20.85 -13.48 -52.53
CA LYS A 61 21.43 -12.85 -51.33
C LYS A 61 20.61 -11.61 -51.01
N ARG A 62 19.65 -11.75 -50.09
CA ARG A 62 18.86 -10.64 -49.55
C ARG A 62 19.73 -9.63 -48.82
N ASP A 63 19.48 -8.34 -49.01
CA ASP A 63 20.05 -7.26 -48.19
C ASP A 63 19.09 -6.92 -47.03
N PRO A 64 19.49 -7.10 -45.75
CA PRO A 64 18.66 -6.71 -44.60
C PRO A 64 18.26 -5.23 -44.54
N LYS A 65 18.91 -4.35 -45.33
CA LYS A 65 18.49 -2.94 -45.46
C LYS A 65 17.17 -2.78 -46.20
N ASN A 66 16.83 -3.74 -47.04
CA ASN A 66 15.58 -3.77 -47.79
C ASN A 66 14.39 -4.21 -46.94
N ASP A 67 14.62 -4.66 -45.71
CA ASP A 67 13.58 -5.10 -44.80
C ASP A 67 12.69 -3.96 -44.32
N GLY A 68 11.41 -4.29 -44.10
CA GLY A 68 10.48 -3.41 -43.43
C GLY A 68 10.94 -3.14 -42.00
N ARG A 69 10.62 -1.94 -41.51
CA ARG A 69 11.04 -1.47 -40.19
C ARG A 69 9.85 -0.96 -39.40
N VAL A 70 9.97 -1.03 -38.10
CA VAL A 70 9.03 -0.47 -37.14
C VAL A 70 9.81 0.25 -36.05
N LYS A 71 9.29 1.39 -35.60
CA LYS A 71 9.78 2.15 -34.46
C LYS A 71 8.63 2.67 -33.62
N VAL A 72 8.91 3.02 -32.37
CA VAL A 72 8.02 3.84 -31.55
C VAL A 72 8.58 5.26 -31.49
N GLU A 73 7.74 6.25 -31.73
CA GLU A 73 8.11 7.67 -31.63
C GLU A 73 6.94 8.44 -31.01
N ASN A 74 7.19 9.11 -29.89
CA ASN A 74 6.17 9.79 -29.08
C ASN A 74 5.00 8.87 -28.68
N GLY A 75 5.28 7.58 -28.43
CA GLY A 75 4.27 6.58 -28.10
C GLY A 75 3.43 6.07 -29.28
N GLU A 76 3.68 6.57 -30.49
CA GLU A 76 3.04 6.10 -31.72
C GLU A 76 3.90 5.06 -32.44
N ILE A 77 3.27 4.08 -33.07
CA ILE A 77 3.95 3.01 -33.80
C ILE A 77 4.06 3.43 -35.28
N ILE A 78 5.29 3.59 -35.75
CA ILE A 78 5.58 3.99 -37.13
C ILE A 78 6.17 2.81 -37.88
N VAL A 79 5.56 2.46 -39.01
CA VAL A 79 5.92 1.31 -39.84
C VAL A 79 6.41 1.79 -41.20
N LYS A 80 7.43 1.11 -41.72
CA LYS A 80 7.94 1.29 -43.07
C LYS A 80 7.97 -0.07 -43.77
N ASP A 81 7.39 -0.13 -44.96
CA ASP A 81 7.31 -1.38 -45.72
C ASP A 81 8.68 -1.83 -46.26
N PRO A 82 8.89 -3.15 -46.46
CA PRO A 82 10.07 -3.65 -47.16
C PRO A 82 10.09 -3.18 -48.62
N VAL A 83 11.29 -3.11 -49.19
CA VAL A 83 11.53 -2.89 -50.63
C VAL A 83 12.14 -4.15 -51.26
N GLU A 84 11.98 -4.31 -52.57
CA GLU A 84 12.55 -5.45 -53.34
C GLU A 84 12.22 -6.84 -52.71
N ASP A 85 13.24 -7.57 -52.24
CA ASP A 85 13.14 -8.90 -51.64
C ASP A 85 13.21 -8.89 -50.09
N GLY A 86 13.04 -7.72 -49.47
CA GLY A 86 13.04 -7.54 -48.02
C GLY A 86 11.88 -8.25 -47.31
N LEU A 87 12.08 -8.63 -46.05
CA LEU A 87 11.02 -9.19 -45.22
C LEU A 87 10.19 -8.09 -44.55
N PRO A 88 8.88 -8.32 -44.33
CA PRO A 88 8.05 -7.41 -43.55
C PRO A 88 8.56 -7.29 -42.12
N SER A 89 8.22 -6.17 -41.47
CA SER A 89 8.46 -6.02 -40.03
C SER A 89 7.51 -6.92 -39.23
N SER A 90 7.95 -7.36 -38.06
CA SER A 90 7.13 -8.16 -37.14
C SER A 90 7.00 -7.46 -35.80
N VAL A 91 5.77 -7.32 -35.33
CA VAL A 91 5.47 -6.73 -34.03
C VAL A 91 4.92 -7.79 -33.09
N PHE A 92 5.57 -7.93 -31.93
CA PHE A 92 5.10 -8.78 -30.85
C PHE A 92 4.52 -7.91 -29.74
N ILE A 93 3.29 -8.20 -29.33
CA ILE A 93 2.59 -7.44 -28.30
C ILE A 93 2.64 -8.23 -27.00
N LYS A 94 3.29 -7.68 -25.97
CA LYS A 94 3.26 -8.28 -24.64
C LYS A 94 1.90 -7.99 -24.00
N LYS A 95 1.23 -9.03 -23.49
CA LYS A 95 -0.02 -8.87 -22.74
C LYS A 95 0.20 -7.98 -21.52
N GLY A 96 -0.68 -7.01 -21.29
CA GLY A 96 -0.59 -6.05 -20.19
C GLY A 96 -1.72 -5.02 -20.21
N ASN A 97 -1.48 -3.85 -19.62
CA ASN A 97 -2.42 -2.70 -19.56
C ASN A 97 -2.47 -1.89 -20.88
N MET A 98 -2.38 -2.58 -22.01
CA MET A 98 -2.33 -1.98 -23.34
C MET A 98 -3.18 -2.79 -24.33
N GLU A 99 -3.98 -2.09 -25.12
CA GLU A 99 -4.74 -2.64 -26.23
C GLU A 99 -4.30 -1.98 -27.54
N LEU A 100 -4.06 -2.81 -28.57
CA LEU A 100 -3.65 -2.36 -29.89
C LEU A 100 -4.79 -2.60 -30.89
N PHE A 101 -5.08 -1.59 -31.70
CA PHE A 101 -6.03 -1.63 -32.79
C PHE A 101 -5.33 -1.34 -34.11
N VAL A 102 -5.63 -2.12 -35.13
CA VAL A 102 -5.16 -1.92 -36.50
C VAL A 102 -6.36 -1.79 -37.41
N ASN A 103 -6.51 -0.65 -38.08
CA ASN A 103 -7.67 -0.33 -38.91
C ASN A 103 -9.00 -0.53 -38.15
N GLY A 104 -9.01 -0.22 -36.85
CA GLY A 104 -10.16 -0.37 -35.95
C GLY A 104 -10.34 -1.76 -35.32
N GLU A 105 -9.56 -2.77 -35.71
CA GLU A 105 -9.71 -4.15 -35.22
C GLU A 105 -8.67 -4.51 -34.13
N PRO A 106 -9.07 -5.15 -33.01
CA PRO A 106 -8.17 -5.44 -31.91
C PRO A 106 -7.18 -6.59 -32.20
N VAL A 107 -5.91 -6.39 -31.86
CA VAL A 107 -4.81 -7.35 -32.09
C VAL A 107 -4.37 -8.03 -30.78
N LYS A 108 -4.25 -9.36 -30.79
CA LYS A 108 -4.05 -10.16 -29.56
C LYS A 108 -2.65 -10.73 -29.32
N SER A 109 -1.75 -10.77 -30.31
CA SER A 109 -0.43 -11.42 -30.14
C SER A 109 0.67 -10.93 -31.07
N THR A 110 0.54 -11.21 -32.37
CA THR A 110 1.60 -10.94 -33.34
C THR A 110 0.97 -10.66 -34.69
N MET A 111 1.43 -9.59 -35.34
CA MET A 111 0.96 -9.19 -36.66
C MET A 111 2.10 -8.52 -37.41
N ASN A 112 2.05 -8.60 -38.74
CA ASN A 112 2.87 -7.77 -39.61
C ASN A 112 2.04 -6.54 -39.95
N PHE A 113 2.59 -5.36 -39.74
CA PHE A 113 1.94 -4.11 -40.12
C PHE A 113 2.43 -3.65 -41.48
N ARG A 114 1.60 -2.85 -42.13
CA ARG A 114 1.94 -2.10 -43.33
C ARG A 114 2.07 -0.63 -43.00
N GLU A 115 2.81 0.09 -43.84
CA GLU A 115 2.95 1.55 -43.74
C GLU A 115 1.60 2.28 -43.87
N GLU A 116 0.62 1.69 -44.55
CA GLU A 116 -0.74 2.21 -44.72
C GLU A 116 -1.70 1.93 -43.55
N ASP A 117 -1.31 1.07 -42.60
CA ASP A 117 -2.19 0.68 -41.51
C ASP A 117 -2.40 1.82 -40.50
N GLU A 118 -3.65 2.04 -40.10
CA GLU A 118 -3.97 2.93 -38.98
C GLU A 118 -3.78 2.17 -37.66
N ILE A 119 -2.73 2.52 -36.90
CA ILE A 119 -2.38 1.83 -35.66
C ILE A 119 -2.70 2.73 -34.47
N THR A 120 -3.62 2.28 -33.62
CA THR A 120 -3.98 2.99 -32.38
C THR A 120 -3.61 2.14 -31.16
N VAL A 121 -2.97 2.78 -30.18
CA VAL A 121 -2.66 2.19 -28.88
C VAL A 121 -3.52 2.84 -27.82
N THR A 122 -4.15 2.04 -26.97
CA THR A 122 -4.84 2.54 -25.78
C THR A 122 -4.31 1.87 -24.53
N PHE A 123 -4.34 2.60 -23.43
CA PHE A 123 -3.82 2.17 -22.14
C PHE A 123 -4.91 2.15 -21.09
N ASN A 124 -4.86 1.15 -20.22
CA ASN A 124 -5.76 1.05 -19.08
C ASN A 124 -5.13 1.76 -17.87
N ASP A 125 -5.12 3.09 -17.91
CA ASP A 125 -4.56 3.93 -16.85
C ASP A 125 -5.40 3.86 -15.56
N GLU A 126 -4.72 3.82 -14.43
CA GLU A 126 -5.32 3.88 -13.10
C GLU A 126 -5.22 5.31 -12.56
N LYS A 127 -6.36 5.94 -12.27
CA LYS A 127 -6.36 7.30 -11.70
C LYS A 127 -5.96 7.27 -10.21
N PRO A 128 -5.11 8.21 -9.75
CA PRO A 128 -4.82 8.35 -8.34
C PRO A 128 -6.09 8.75 -7.56
N LYS A 129 -6.16 8.33 -6.29
CA LYS A 129 -7.29 8.62 -5.39
C LYS A 129 -6.77 9.22 -4.10
N ILE A 130 -7.52 10.18 -3.56
CA ILE A 130 -7.28 10.74 -2.24
C ILE A 130 -8.62 10.97 -1.55
N HIS A 131 -8.69 10.61 -0.28
CA HIS A 131 -9.84 10.84 0.57
C HIS A 131 -9.36 11.39 1.91
N SER A 132 -10.03 12.42 2.42
CA SER A 132 -9.74 12.99 3.72
C SER A 132 -11.00 13.18 4.53
N HIS A 133 -10.92 12.86 5.82
CA HIS A 133 -12.04 13.01 6.76
C HIS A 133 -11.53 13.26 8.18
N ILE A 134 -12.42 13.73 9.05
CA ILE A 134 -12.13 14.00 10.46
C ILE A 134 -12.67 12.85 11.31
N VAL A 135 -11.85 12.34 12.22
CA VAL A 135 -12.22 11.33 13.21
C VAL A 135 -12.10 11.95 14.60
N PHE A 136 -13.10 11.73 15.44
CA PHE A 136 -13.12 12.22 16.82
C PHE A 136 -12.72 11.11 17.80
N SER A 137 -12.06 11.48 18.89
CA SER A 137 -11.90 10.58 20.04
C SER A 137 -13.25 10.31 20.71
N ASP A 138 -13.34 9.22 21.48
CA ASP A 138 -14.56 8.85 22.22
C ASP A 138 -15.05 9.94 23.18
N ASP A 139 -14.11 10.65 23.83
CA ASP A 139 -14.37 11.79 24.71
C ASP A 139 -14.67 13.10 23.95
N LYS A 140 -14.57 13.08 22.61
CA LYS A 140 -14.70 14.23 21.70
C LYS A 140 -13.75 15.40 22.02
N VAL A 141 -12.70 15.19 22.81
CA VAL A 141 -11.70 16.23 23.13
C VAL A 141 -10.70 16.40 21.99
N ARG A 142 -10.53 15.39 21.13
CA ARG A 142 -9.54 15.37 20.05
C ARG A 142 -10.21 15.17 18.70
N ALA A 143 -9.66 15.80 17.67
CA ALA A 143 -10.00 15.56 16.28
C ALA A 143 -8.74 15.28 15.45
N GLU A 144 -8.76 14.16 14.75
CA GLU A 144 -7.69 13.70 13.90
C GLU A 144 -8.08 13.87 12.43
N LEU A 145 -7.15 14.35 11.62
CA LEU A 145 -7.26 14.32 10.17
C LEU A 145 -6.73 12.99 9.67
N HIS A 146 -7.59 12.25 8.98
CA HIS A 146 -7.25 11.00 8.33
C HIS A 146 -7.18 11.28 6.83
N ILE A 147 -6.01 11.09 6.23
CA ILE A 147 -5.80 11.18 4.77
C ILE A 147 -5.48 9.78 4.28
N GLU A 148 -6.25 9.31 3.30
CA GLU A 148 -6.03 8.05 2.61
C GLU A 148 -5.66 8.34 1.16
N SER A 149 -4.48 7.91 0.73
CA SER A 149 -4.01 8.17 -0.63
C SER A 149 -3.62 6.88 -1.35
N THR A 150 -3.97 6.79 -2.63
CA THR A 150 -3.60 5.68 -3.52
C THR A 150 -3.01 6.27 -4.78
N LYS A 151 -1.79 5.86 -5.12
CA LYS A 151 -1.12 6.24 -6.36
C LYS A 151 -1.90 5.68 -7.56
N GLY A 152 -1.94 6.45 -8.63
CA GLY A 152 -2.38 5.99 -9.93
C GLY A 152 -1.22 5.41 -10.74
N LYS A 153 -1.55 4.90 -11.92
CA LYS A 153 -0.61 4.34 -12.88
C LYS A 153 -0.94 4.85 -14.26
N ARG A 154 0.06 5.39 -14.96
CA ARG A 154 -0.02 5.68 -16.38
C ARG A 154 0.83 4.68 -17.14
N PHE A 155 0.33 4.23 -18.28
CA PHE A 155 1.07 3.38 -19.17
C PHE A 155 1.35 4.09 -20.50
N TYR A 156 2.54 3.86 -21.05
CA TYR A 156 2.93 4.40 -22.34
C TYR A 156 3.98 3.50 -23.00
N LEU A 157 4.27 3.73 -24.29
CA LEU A 157 5.38 3.07 -24.99
C LEU A 157 6.58 4.00 -25.02
N GLU A 158 7.75 3.50 -24.64
CA GLU A 158 9.01 4.22 -24.83
C GLU A 158 9.40 4.27 -26.31
N ASP A 159 10.04 5.36 -26.69
CA ASP A 159 10.61 5.53 -28.02
C ASP A 159 11.64 4.43 -28.31
N SER A 160 11.66 3.97 -29.56
CA SER A 160 12.58 2.93 -29.99
C SER A 160 13.20 3.27 -31.33
N GLU A 161 14.43 2.80 -31.55
CA GLU A 161 15.05 2.86 -32.88
C GLU A 161 14.32 1.96 -33.90
N ALA A 162 14.49 2.28 -35.19
CA ALA A 162 13.86 1.54 -36.28
C ALA A 162 14.49 0.17 -36.49
N GLN A 163 13.69 -0.89 -36.31
CA GLN A 163 14.13 -2.28 -36.35
C GLN A 163 13.14 -3.17 -37.12
N ASN A 164 13.57 -4.33 -37.63
CA ASN A 164 12.69 -5.25 -38.34
C ASN A 164 11.76 -6.04 -37.39
N ARG A 165 12.12 -6.15 -36.10
CA ARG A 165 11.33 -6.87 -35.09
C ARG A 165 11.30 -6.05 -33.80
N ILE A 166 10.10 -5.77 -33.28
CA ILE A 166 9.91 -5.04 -32.01
C ILE A 166 9.01 -5.83 -31.06
N VAL A 167 9.28 -5.68 -29.77
CA VAL A 167 8.37 -6.09 -28.69
C VAL A 167 7.76 -4.82 -28.11
N LEU A 168 6.44 -4.70 -28.21
CA LEU A 168 5.70 -3.62 -27.57
C LEU A 168 5.32 -4.06 -26.16
N GLU A 169 5.93 -3.41 -25.19
CA GLU A 169 5.69 -3.59 -23.76
C GLU A 169 5.39 -2.22 -23.15
N PRO A 170 4.21 -2.01 -22.54
CA PRO A 170 3.91 -0.76 -21.87
C PRO A 170 4.83 -0.55 -20.67
N VAL A 171 5.39 0.64 -20.55
CA VAL A 171 6.11 1.11 -19.36
C VAL A 171 5.11 1.71 -18.38
N GLU A 172 5.31 1.43 -17.09
CA GLU A 172 4.48 1.93 -15.99
C GLU A 172 5.13 3.17 -15.36
N GLU A 173 4.37 4.25 -15.22
CA GLU A 173 4.72 5.45 -14.46
C GLU A 173 3.71 5.63 -13.31
N GLU A 174 4.22 5.79 -12.08
CA GLU A 174 3.38 6.11 -10.93
C GLU A 174 2.90 7.57 -10.99
N ILE A 175 1.59 7.79 -10.85
CA ILE A 175 1.01 9.13 -10.70
C ILE A 175 0.63 9.35 -9.24
N PHE A 176 1.23 10.35 -8.60
CA PHE A 176 0.86 10.73 -7.24
C PHE A 176 -0.47 11.51 -7.22
N PRO A 177 -1.34 11.29 -6.22
CA PRO A 177 -2.52 12.12 -6.04
C PRO A 177 -2.13 13.56 -5.76
N LYS A 178 -2.99 14.50 -6.16
CA LYS A 178 -2.88 15.89 -5.73
C LYS A 178 -2.96 15.93 -4.20
N LYS A 179 -2.00 16.57 -3.56
CA LYS A 179 -1.98 16.75 -2.09
C LYS A 179 -3.21 17.53 -1.64
N VAL A 180 -3.73 17.18 -0.47
CA VAL A 180 -4.72 18.00 0.25
C VAL A 180 -4.06 19.32 0.60
N THR A 181 -4.80 20.41 0.41
CA THR A 181 -4.34 21.77 0.72
C THR A 181 -4.71 22.16 2.15
N TYR A 182 -3.99 23.14 2.70
CA TYR A 182 -4.30 23.69 4.03
C TYR A 182 -5.76 24.17 4.12
N ASP A 183 -6.23 24.91 3.11
CA ASP A 183 -7.59 25.46 3.08
C ASP A 183 -8.66 24.36 3.02
N GLU A 184 -8.41 23.27 2.28
CA GLU A 184 -9.31 22.10 2.27
C GLU A 184 -9.40 21.45 3.65
N VAL A 185 -8.29 21.35 4.40
CA VAL A 185 -8.31 20.83 5.77
C VAL A 185 -9.07 21.76 6.71
N VAL A 186 -8.83 23.07 6.64
CA VAL A 186 -9.54 24.06 7.46
C VAL A 186 -11.04 24.00 7.20
N GLU A 187 -11.44 23.87 5.93
CA GLU A 187 -12.84 23.73 5.54
C GLU A 187 -13.45 22.41 6.08
N LEU A 188 -12.72 21.29 6.03
CA LEU A 188 -13.16 20.03 6.65
C LEU A 188 -13.37 20.18 8.16
N LEU A 189 -12.47 20.86 8.87
CA LEU A 189 -12.61 21.13 10.31
C LEU A 189 -13.82 22.02 10.60
N LYS A 190 -14.07 23.05 9.78
CA LYS A 190 -15.25 23.91 9.89
C LYS A 190 -16.55 23.14 9.67
N GLN A 191 -16.59 22.29 8.64
CA GLN A 191 -17.74 21.42 8.35
C GLN A 191 -17.99 20.40 9.46
N ALA A 192 -16.93 19.95 10.12
CA ALA A 192 -16.99 19.14 11.35
C ALA A 192 -17.42 19.93 12.61
N GLY A 193 -17.68 21.24 12.49
CA GLY A 193 -18.12 22.08 13.60
C GLY A 193 -17.02 22.43 14.59
N ILE A 194 -15.75 22.39 14.18
CA ILE A 194 -14.59 22.67 15.04
C ILE A 194 -14.20 24.15 14.92
N PRO A 195 -14.32 24.96 15.99
CA PRO A 195 -13.86 26.34 16.00
C PRO A 195 -12.36 26.50 15.71
N GLU A 196 -11.99 27.54 14.97
CA GLU A 196 -10.59 27.82 14.59
C GLU A 196 -9.63 27.91 15.78
N LYS A 197 -10.10 28.35 16.95
CA LYS A 197 -9.28 28.45 18.18
C LYS A 197 -8.71 27.11 18.67
N PHE A 198 -9.28 25.99 18.22
CA PHE A 198 -8.81 24.65 18.58
C PHE A 198 -7.92 24.00 17.51
N HIS A 199 -7.74 24.66 16.36
CA HIS A 199 -6.93 24.13 15.26
C HIS A 199 -5.45 24.18 15.62
N ASP A 200 -4.74 23.10 15.32
CA ASP A 200 -3.29 23.03 15.40
C ASP A 200 -2.71 23.22 13.99
N SER A 201 -2.38 24.47 13.65
CA SER A 201 -1.84 24.83 12.33
C SER A 201 -0.54 24.10 12.00
N GLN A 202 0.30 23.78 12.99
CA GLN A 202 1.55 23.06 12.75
C GLN A 202 1.27 21.61 12.41
N ALA A 203 0.35 20.96 13.12
CA ALA A 203 -0.05 19.59 12.85
C ALA A 203 -0.77 19.46 11.49
N ILE A 204 -1.60 20.43 11.11
CA ILE A 204 -2.22 20.50 9.78
C ILE A 204 -1.14 20.56 8.69
N GLN A 205 -0.15 21.43 8.85
CA GLN A 205 0.95 21.56 7.90
C GLN A 205 1.72 20.24 7.75
N GLN A 206 2.04 19.59 8.88
CA GLN A 206 2.70 18.29 8.89
C GLN A 206 1.88 17.22 8.13
N ALA A 207 0.56 17.22 8.30
CA ALA A 207 -0.31 16.25 7.65
C ALA A 207 -0.32 16.39 6.12
N ILE A 208 -0.43 17.62 5.62
CA ILE A 208 -0.46 17.86 4.16
C ILE A 208 0.91 17.67 3.49
N GLU A 209 2.01 17.83 4.24
CA GLU A 209 3.37 17.64 3.71
C GLU A 209 3.72 16.17 3.50
N SER A 210 3.22 15.27 4.35
CA SER A 210 3.52 13.83 4.35
C SER A 210 3.39 13.17 2.97
N GLY A 211 2.41 13.60 2.16
CA GLY A 211 2.20 13.11 0.78
C GLY A 211 1.71 11.65 0.69
N GLU A 212 1.54 10.98 1.82
CA GLU A 212 1.10 9.58 1.95
C GLU A 212 -0.10 9.49 2.90
N SER A 213 -0.64 8.29 3.09
CA SER A 213 -1.72 8.09 4.05
C SER A 213 -1.24 8.43 5.47
N THR A 214 -2.00 9.26 6.20
CA THR A 214 -1.59 9.77 7.51
C THR A 214 -2.79 9.98 8.44
N GLN A 215 -2.52 9.90 9.74
CA GLN A 215 -3.47 10.13 10.83
C GLN A 215 -2.80 11.06 11.83
N ILE A 216 -3.25 12.31 11.90
CA ILE A 216 -2.61 13.34 12.73
C ILE A 216 -3.68 14.11 13.52
N LEU A 217 -3.41 14.33 14.81
CA LEU A 217 -4.20 15.21 15.66
C LEU A 217 -4.09 16.65 15.15
N VAL A 218 -5.18 17.21 14.62
CA VAL A 218 -5.19 18.55 14.01
C VAL A 218 -6.03 19.56 14.79
N ALA A 219 -6.81 19.10 15.77
CA ALA A 219 -7.48 19.99 16.70
C ALA A 219 -7.69 19.33 18.06
N LYS A 220 -7.63 20.13 19.12
CA LYS A 220 -7.81 19.67 20.50
C LYS A 220 -8.58 20.69 21.33
N GLY A 221 -9.60 20.21 22.04
CA GLY A 221 -10.28 20.92 23.12
C GLY A 221 -9.47 20.93 24.41
N MET A 222 -10.17 21.01 25.55
CA MET A 222 -9.59 21.03 26.89
C MET A 222 -10.03 19.79 27.66
N ASP A 223 -9.06 18.99 28.12
CA ASP A 223 -9.36 17.84 28.97
C ASP A 223 -9.97 18.32 30.32
N PRO A 224 -11.03 17.69 30.84
CA PRO A 224 -11.56 18.00 32.17
C PRO A 224 -10.55 17.63 33.26
N VAL A 225 -10.60 18.36 34.38
CA VAL A 225 -9.84 18.03 35.60
C VAL A 225 -10.82 17.50 36.63
N GLU A 226 -10.69 16.24 37.02
CA GLU A 226 -11.61 15.57 37.94
C GLU A 226 -11.63 16.19 39.34
N SER A 227 -12.82 16.21 39.93
CA SER A 227 -13.02 16.63 41.32
C SER A 227 -12.46 15.62 42.31
N GLN A 228 -11.92 16.12 43.42
CA GLN A 228 -11.40 15.29 44.52
C GLN A 228 -12.36 15.37 45.71
N GLU A 229 -12.68 14.21 46.30
CA GLU A 229 -13.52 14.16 47.49
C GLU A 229 -12.74 14.40 48.78
N THR A 230 -13.46 14.85 49.79
CA THR A 230 -13.00 14.80 51.17
C THR A 230 -12.67 13.36 51.57
N LYS A 231 -11.50 13.16 52.18
CA LYS A 231 -11.13 11.87 52.76
C LYS A 231 -11.03 12.02 54.27
N ILE A 232 -11.84 11.25 55.00
CA ILE A 232 -11.77 11.13 56.45
C ILE A 232 -11.42 9.69 56.79
N LYS A 233 -10.36 9.52 57.57
CA LYS A 233 -9.97 8.24 58.14
C LYS A 233 -10.46 8.18 59.58
N TYR A 234 -11.37 7.28 59.88
CA TYR A 234 -11.84 7.00 61.23
C TYR A 234 -11.01 5.89 61.88
N CYS A 235 -10.99 5.83 63.21
CA CYS A 235 -10.50 4.67 63.94
C CYS A 235 -11.50 3.51 63.80
N ASP A 236 -11.01 2.27 63.93
CA ASP A 236 -11.81 1.08 63.67
C ASP A 236 -12.93 0.91 64.72
N GLU A 237 -12.66 1.32 65.97
CA GLU A 237 -13.58 1.20 67.11
C GLU A 237 -14.91 1.95 66.88
N ILE A 238 -14.92 3.03 66.08
CA ILE A 238 -16.12 3.81 65.76
C ILE A 238 -17.19 2.99 65.02
N PHE A 239 -16.78 2.00 64.23
CA PHE A 239 -17.69 1.21 63.39
C PHE A 239 -18.09 -0.12 64.05
N VAL A 240 -17.55 -0.44 65.22
CA VAL A 240 -17.87 -1.67 65.94
C VAL A 240 -19.25 -1.54 66.59
N LYS A 241 -20.24 -2.17 65.96
CA LYS A 241 -21.65 -2.17 66.42
C LYS A 241 -21.92 -3.17 67.55
N GLU A 242 -21.26 -4.33 67.50
CA GLU A 242 -21.52 -5.46 68.41
C GLU A 242 -20.49 -5.57 69.53
N ILE A 243 -20.93 -6.01 70.70
CA ILE A 243 -20.04 -6.38 71.81
C ILE A 243 -19.46 -7.76 71.50
N THR A 244 -18.29 -7.80 70.88
CA THR A 244 -17.58 -9.07 70.68
C THR A 244 -16.94 -9.53 71.99
N ARG A 245 -17.29 -10.74 72.45
CA ARG A 245 -16.68 -11.39 73.64
C ARG A 245 -16.78 -10.58 74.95
N GLY A 246 -17.82 -9.77 75.12
CA GLY A 246 -18.03 -8.98 76.33
C GLY A 246 -17.13 -7.75 76.48
N MET A 247 -16.35 -7.40 75.45
CA MET A 247 -15.55 -6.18 75.42
C MET A 247 -16.26 -5.15 74.53
N GLU A 248 -16.72 -4.06 75.13
CA GLU A 248 -17.16 -2.90 74.36
C GLU A 248 -15.95 -2.28 73.63
N PRO A 249 -16.13 -1.71 72.44
CA PRO A 249 -15.09 -0.91 71.80
C PRO A 249 -14.90 0.36 72.64
N VAL A 250 -13.83 0.40 73.43
CA VAL A 250 -13.49 1.52 74.32
C VAL A 250 -12.21 2.18 73.83
N VAL A 251 -12.21 3.51 73.79
CA VAL A 251 -11.03 4.32 73.56
C VAL A 251 -10.65 5.05 74.84
N SER A 252 -9.34 5.25 75.04
CA SER A 252 -8.84 6.07 76.15
C SER A 252 -8.81 7.54 75.76
N LYS A 253 -8.92 8.42 76.74
CA LYS A 253 -8.67 9.86 76.59
C LYS A 253 -7.35 10.09 75.87
N GLY A 254 -7.38 10.93 74.84
CA GLY A 254 -6.24 11.24 73.98
C GLY A 254 -6.12 10.35 72.73
N SER A 255 -6.92 9.29 72.59
CA SER A 255 -6.93 8.45 71.38
C SER A 255 -7.42 9.26 70.18
N LYS A 256 -6.78 9.07 69.01
CA LYS A 256 -7.21 9.69 67.74
C LYS A 256 -8.38 8.91 67.15
N LEU A 257 -9.51 9.57 67.00
CA LEU A 257 -10.78 8.97 66.59
C LEU A 257 -11.06 9.14 65.10
N ALA A 258 -10.65 10.27 64.53
CA ALA A 258 -10.76 10.53 63.11
C ALA A 258 -9.72 11.54 62.65
N GLU A 259 -9.40 11.53 61.36
CA GLU A 259 -8.51 12.49 60.72
C GLU A 259 -8.98 12.79 59.30
N LYS A 260 -9.16 14.06 58.99
CA LYS A 260 -9.41 14.54 57.63
C LYS A 260 -8.08 14.60 56.89
N THR A 261 -7.86 13.65 55.99
CA THR A 261 -6.60 13.46 55.24
C THR A 261 -6.59 14.20 53.91
N ALA A 262 -7.76 14.57 53.38
CA ALA A 262 -7.90 15.46 52.23
C ALA A 262 -9.21 16.25 52.33
N SER A 263 -9.18 17.52 51.93
CA SER A 263 -10.39 18.31 51.67
C SER A 263 -10.88 18.09 50.25
N ALA A 264 -12.19 18.24 50.02
CA ALA A 264 -12.70 18.21 48.67
C ALA A 264 -12.13 19.38 47.85
N GLN A 265 -11.80 19.10 46.59
CA GLN A 265 -11.36 20.11 45.63
C GLN A 265 -12.26 20.00 44.39
N PRO A 266 -12.98 21.05 44.01
CA PRO A 266 -13.75 21.03 42.78
C PRO A 266 -12.82 20.87 41.58
N GLY A 267 -13.24 20.05 40.64
CA GLY A 267 -12.60 19.91 39.35
C GLY A 267 -12.83 21.12 38.46
N THR A 268 -12.22 21.09 37.28
CA THR A 268 -12.45 22.09 36.23
C THR A 268 -13.14 21.42 35.05
N PRO A 269 -14.31 21.91 34.59
CA PRO A 269 -14.95 21.41 33.39
C PRO A 269 -13.99 21.43 32.18
N GLY A 270 -14.07 20.38 31.38
CA GLY A 270 -13.38 20.31 30.09
C GLY A 270 -14.18 21.01 29.00
N VAL A 271 -13.63 21.00 27.79
CA VAL A 271 -14.31 21.49 26.59
C VAL A 271 -14.01 20.53 25.45
N THR A 272 -15.04 20.00 24.79
CA THR A 272 -14.85 19.17 23.59
C THR A 272 -14.18 20.00 22.48
N VAL A 273 -13.62 19.33 21.48
CA VAL A 273 -13.03 20.01 20.31
C VAL A 273 -14.05 20.82 19.50
N GLN A 274 -15.35 20.55 19.67
CA GLN A 274 -16.45 21.31 19.06
C GLN A 274 -16.91 22.49 19.94
N GLY A 275 -16.40 22.63 21.16
CA GLY A 275 -16.72 23.73 22.07
C GLY A 275 -17.83 23.45 23.08
N GLU A 276 -18.25 22.20 23.24
CA GLU A 276 -19.24 21.79 24.24
C GLU A 276 -18.55 21.59 25.60
N GLU A 277 -19.18 22.00 26.70
CA GLU A 277 -18.62 21.79 28.03
C GLU A 277 -18.67 20.30 28.43
N ILE A 278 -17.59 19.82 29.02
CA ILE A 278 -17.52 18.48 29.63
C ILE A 278 -17.63 18.68 31.15
N PRO A 279 -18.82 18.43 31.74
CA PRO A 279 -19.04 18.70 33.15
C PRO A 279 -18.19 17.77 34.01
N VAL A 280 -17.73 18.30 35.13
CA VAL A 280 -17.09 17.52 36.19
C VAL A 280 -18.04 17.38 37.36
N ARG A 281 -17.92 16.28 38.10
CA ARG A 281 -18.79 16.01 39.24
C ARG A 281 -18.63 17.08 40.31
N GLU A 282 -19.73 17.64 40.80
CA GLU A 282 -19.68 18.54 41.96
C GLU A 282 -19.32 17.76 43.23
N VAL A 283 -18.45 18.35 44.05
CA VAL A 283 -18.03 17.79 45.33
C VAL A 283 -18.20 18.85 46.42
N GLU A 284 -18.75 18.42 47.56
CA GLU A 284 -18.84 19.25 48.76
C GLU A 284 -17.72 18.87 49.73
N ASP A 285 -17.12 19.88 50.38
CA ASP A 285 -16.12 19.62 51.41
C ASP A 285 -16.79 19.25 52.72
N ILE A 286 -16.70 17.97 53.09
CA ILE A 286 -17.31 17.43 54.30
C ILE A 286 -16.51 17.91 55.51
N PRO A 287 -17.11 18.64 56.47
CA PRO A 287 -16.42 19.03 57.69
C PRO A 287 -16.17 17.81 58.58
N LEU A 288 -15.05 17.81 59.31
CA LEU A 288 -14.81 16.85 60.38
C LEU A 288 -15.24 17.48 61.70
N GLU A 289 -16.26 16.92 62.33
CA GLU A 289 -16.87 17.48 63.53
C GLU A 289 -16.67 16.58 64.76
N ALA A 290 -16.44 17.22 65.91
CA ALA A 290 -16.39 16.59 67.22
C ALA A 290 -17.60 17.03 68.05
N GLY A 291 -18.28 16.08 68.66
CA GLY A 291 -19.34 16.31 69.65
C GLY A 291 -18.94 15.80 71.03
N ASP A 292 -19.93 15.54 71.88
CA ASP A 292 -19.72 15.19 73.29
C ASP A 292 -18.65 14.10 73.51
N GLY A 293 -17.74 14.36 74.45
CA GLY A 293 -16.64 13.44 74.81
C GLY A 293 -15.48 13.40 73.81
N ALA A 294 -15.52 14.20 72.74
CA ALA A 294 -14.47 14.31 71.75
C ALA A 294 -14.11 15.79 71.46
N VAL A 295 -12.90 16.03 70.95
CA VAL A 295 -12.42 17.37 70.60
C VAL A 295 -11.72 17.36 69.25
N LEU A 296 -12.06 18.33 68.40
CA LEU A 296 -11.36 18.59 67.15
C LEU A 296 -10.09 19.40 67.42
N LYS A 297 -8.94 18.92 66.97
CA LYS A 297 -7.64 19.61 67.03
C LYS A 297 -6.97 19.53 65.67
N GLY A 298 -6.89 20.68 64.99
CA GLY A 298 -6.40 20.73 63.61
C GLY A 298 -7.32 19.97 62.67
N ASN A 299 -6.80 18.96 61.97
CA ASN A 299 -7.54 18.11 61.05
C ASN A 299 -7.97 16.76 61.69
N ALA A 300 -7.83 16.58 63.00
CA ALA A 300 -8.11 15.32 63.67
C ALA A 300 -8.99 15.47 64.91
N VAL A 301 -9.85 14.48 65.17
CA VAL A 301 -10.68 14.39 66.37
C VAL A 301 -10.04 13.43 67.36
N TYR A 302 -9.99 13.82 68.63
CA TYR A 302 -9.43 13.04 69.73
C TYR A 302 -10.46 12.82 70.84
N ALA A 303 -10.36 11.71 71.55
CA ALA A 303 -11.17 11.46 72.75
C ALA A 303 -10.77 12.40 73.89
N GLU A 304 -11.74 13.02 74.56
CA GLU A 304 -11.52 13.82 75.79
C GLU A 304 -11.78 13.04 77.07
N ILE A 305 -12.49 11.92 76.96
CA ILE A 305 -12.85 11.01 78.04
C ILE A 305 -12.59 9.56 77.61
N ASP A 306 -12.50 8.66 78.59
CA ASP A 306 -12.56 7.23 78.33
C ASP A 306 -14.01 6.84 78.02
N GLY A 307 -14.24 6.04 76.98
CA GLY A 307 -15.59 5.63 76.63
C GLY A 307 -15.71 4.98 75.26
N ARG A 308 -16.96 4.80 74.81
CA ARG A 308 -17.28 4.22 73.50
C ARG A 308 -17.32 5.30 72.42
N PRO A 309 -16.48 5.23 71.37
CA PRO A 309 -16.54 6.17 70.28
C PRO A 309 -17.71 5.82 69.34
N ILE A 310 -18.41 6.83 68.84
CA ILE A 310 -19.52 6.67 67.89
C ILE A 310 -19.46 7.74 66.81
N LEU A 311 -20.00 7.42 65.63
CA LEU A 311 -20.27 8.38 64.57
C LEU A 311 -21.79 8.61 64.48
N ASP A 312 -22.24 9.78 64.91
CA ASP A 312 -23.65 10.16 64.93
C ASP A 312 -23.89 11.29 63.92
N LYS A 313 -24.59 10.99 62.83
CA LYS A 313 -24.89 11.94 61.73
C LYS A 313 -23.66 12.71 61.23
N GLY A 314 -22.50 12.05 61.16
CA GLY A 314 -21.25 12.66 60.70
C GLY A 314 -20.40 13.31 61.82
N VAL A 315 -20.94 13.39 63.04
CA VAL A 315 -20.23 13.95 64.20
C VAL A 315 -19.60 12.82 65.02
N VAL A 316 -18.31 12.94 65.30
CA VAL A 316 -17.57 11.99 66.13
C VAL A 316 -17.78 12.32 67.61
N LYS A 317 -18.26 11.36 68.40
CA LYS A 317 -18.52 11.50 69.84
C LYS A 317 -17.91 10.36 70.64
N VAL A 318 -17.72 10.55 71.94
CA VAL A 318 -17.38 9.47 72.89
C VAL A 318 -18.40 9.46 74.01
N ILE A 319 -19.10 8.34 74.19
CA ILE A 319 -20.08 8.15 75.26
C ILE A 319 -19.36 7.50 76.45
N PRO A 320 -19.43 8.09 77.67
CA PRO A 320 -18.85 7.47 78.86
C PRO A 320 -19.55 6.15 79.18
N LEU A 321 -18.79 5.17 79.67
CA LEU A 321 -19.36 3.91 80.15
C LEU A 321 -19.98 4.12 81.54
N LEU A 322 -21.21 3.65 81.73
CA LEU A 322 -21.85 3.64 83.05
C LEU A 322 -21.19 2.54 83.90
N THR A 323 -20.32 2.93 84.82
CA THR A 323 -19.84 2.03 85.87
C THR A 323 -20.95 1.88 86.91
N VAL A 324 -21.57 0.69 86.99
CA VAL A 324 -22.36 0.33 88.16
C VAL A 324 -21.37 0.09 89.29
N VAL A 325 -21.29 1.04 90.23
CA VAL A 325 -20.52 0.86 91.46
C VAL A 325 -21.28 -0.16 92.30
N GLY A 326 -20.74 -1.38 92.37
CA GLY A 326 -21.21 -2.45 93.24
C GLY A 326 -20.73 -2.29 94.68
#